data_AF-A0A9R0S5V3-F1
#
_entry.id   AF-A0A9R0S5V3-F1
#
_cell.length_a   1.000
_cell.length_b   1.000
_cell.length_c   1.000
_cell.angle_alpha   90.00
_cell.angle_beta   90.00
_cell.angle_gamma   90.00
#
_symmetry.space_group_name_H-M   'P 1'
#
loop_
_entity.id
_entity.type
_entity.pdbx_description
1 polymer ?
#
loop_
_entity_poly.entity_id
_entity_poly.type
_entity_poly.pdbx_seq_one_letter_code
_entity_poly.pdbx_strand_id
1 'polypeptide(L)'
;MGMMLLLLSAALPLISAGPHAWTLWVDPISSRYIIFLVGLYMVGLGYGAESPCVTSFGADQFDDTDEVEKTRKSSFFNWHYFSINAGSLIAGTVIVWVQEHEGWLWGFTISTLFVTLEVVVAASRNFDKVLPCDSSALYEFLGQGSAIEGSQKLEHTSGLEFFDKAAIVTLPDCESPGQLNKWKICTVTQVEELKILIRMFPIWSGMVLFAAVQEQMFSTFVEQGMTMEKHVGSFEIPAASFQSIDTLTVIMLVPIYERVLVPVIRKFTSRANGISSPQRIGIGLCFSMSSMVIAALVESNRLQIAQSEGLVHSKVTVPMSILWQGPQYFLLGVAEVFSNIGLTEFFYNESPDAMRSLCIAISLLNVSAGNYLSSFILSLVPVFTARGGSPGWIPDNLNEGHLDRFYLMMAGLSLLNILVFVFYARRYKCKKAS
;
A
#
# COMPACT_ATOMS: atom_id res chain seq x y z
N MET A 1 -15.34 6.80 -15.03
CA MET A 1 -16.33 5.73 -15.32
C MET A 1 -16.64 4.86 -14.10
N GLY A 2 -15.64 4.28 -13.41
CA GLY A 2 -15.89 3.45 -12.21
C GLY A 2 -16.69 4.14 -11.10
N MET A 3 -16.35 5.39 -10.75
CA MET A 3 -17.09 6.18 -9.75
C MET A 3 -18.57 6.43 -10.11
N MET A 4 -18.88 6.58 -11.41
CA MET A 4 -20.26 6.72 -11.89
C MET A 4 -21.05 5.42 -11.76
N LEU A 5 -20.41 4.26 -11.91
CA LEU A 5 -21.03 2.95 -11.67
C LEU A 5 -21.31 2.71 -10.18
N LEU A 6 -20.40 3.15 -9.30
CA LEU A 6 -20.64 3.13 -7.85
C LEU A 6 -21.80 4.04 -7.44
N LEU A 7 -21.86 5.24 -8.03
CA LEU A 7 -22.98 6.17 -7.85
C LEU A 7 -24.30 5.55 -8.34
N LEU A 8 -24.29 4.90 -9.50
CA LEU A 8 -25.45 4.19 -10.05
C LEU A 8 -25.90 3.04 -9.14
N SER A 9 -24.96 2.28 -8.57
CA SER A 9 -25.25 1.22 -7.59
C SER A 9 -25.91 1.76 -6.31
N ALA A 10 -25.48 2.93 -5.84
CA ALA A 10 -26.09 3.61 -4.69
C ALA A 10 -27.46 4.22 -5.01
N ALA A 11 -27.70 4.66 -6.25
CA ALA A 11 -28.96 5.26 -6.69
C ALA A 11 -30.04 4.23 -7.06
N LEU A 12 -29.66 3.00 -7.44
CA LEU A 12 -30.56 1.94 -7.88
C LEU A 12 -31.72 1.64 -6.90
N PRO A 13 -31.52 1.54 -5.58
CA PRO A 13 -32.62 1.35 -4.62
C PRO A 13 -33.67 2.47 -4.64
N LEU A 14 -33.24 3.72 -4.87
CA LEU A 14 -34.12 4.88 -4.95
C LEU A 14 -34.95 4.88 -6.25
N ILE A 15 -34.35 4.41 -7.34
CA ILE A 15 -34.99 4.32 -8.66
C ILE A 15 -35.99 3.14 -8.69
N SER A 16 -35.67 2.02 -8.03
CA SER A 16 -36.55 0.84 -7.96
C SER A 16 -37.79 1.02 -7.07
N ALA A 17 -37.82 2.06 -6.23
CA ALA A 17 -38.97 2.38 -5.36
C ALA A 17 -40.11 3.13 -6.09
N GLY A 18 -39.97 3.42 -7.38
CA GLY A 18 -41.01 4.09 -8.18
C GLY A 18 -42.17 3.17 -8.60
N PRO A 19 -43.41 3.68 -8.71
CA PRO A 19 -44.62 2.87 -8.94
C PRO A 19 -44.74 2.16 -10.31
N HIS A 20 -43.75 2.28 -11.21
CA HIS A 20 -43.81 1.73 -12.59
C HIS A 20 -42.57 0.96 -13.06
N ALA A 21 -41.71 0.44 -12.17
CA ALA A 21 -40.54 -0.34 -12.57
C ALA A 21 -40.89 -1.81 -12.93
N TRP A 22 -41.47 -2.02 -14.11
CA TRP A 22 -41.67 -3.37 -14.67
C TRP A 22 -40.46 -3.82 -15.50
N THR A 23 -39.89 -4.96 -15.10
CA THR A 23 -39.39 -6.04 -15.97
C THR A 23 -38.31 -5.74 -17.01
N LEU A 24 -37.23 -5.07 -16.63
CA LEU A 24 -35.95 -5.34 -17.26
C LEU A 24 -34.86 -5.42 -16.20
N TRP A 25 -34.10 -6.51 -16.27
CA TRP A 25 -32.95 -6.91 -15.44
C TRP A 25 -33.29 -7.66 -14.14
N VAL A 26 -32.93 -8.96 -14.16
CA VAL A 26 -32.41 -9.83 -13.09
C VAL A 26 -32.50 -9.28 -11.67
N ASP A 27 -33.00 -10.10 -10.73
CA ASP A 27 -33.04 -9.88 -9.27
C ASP A 27 -32.33 -8.60 -8.83
N PRO A 28 -33.05 -7.54 -8.39
CA PRO A 28 -32.49 -6.20 -8.16
C PRO A 28 -31.30 -6.19 -7.19
N ILE A 29 -31.18 -7.23 -6.38
CA ILE A 29 -30.05 -7.51 -5.50
C ILE A 29 -28.81 -7.92 -6.32
N SER A 30 -28.92 -8.91 -7.21
CA SER A 30 -27.82 -9.44 -8.04
C SER A 30 -27.25 -8.41 -9.01
N SER A 31 -28.11 -7.65 -9.69
CA SER A 31 -27.68 -6.60 -10.64
C SER A 31 -26.96 -5.45 -9.93
N ARG A 32 -27.43 -5.04 -8.74
CA ARG A 32 -26.77 -4.03 -7.90
C ARG A 32 -25.37 -4.49 -7.45
N TYR A 33 -25.23 -5.74 -7.03
CA TYR A 33 -23.93 -6.31 -6.63
C TYR A 33 -22.95 -6.35 -7.81
N ILE A 34 -23.40 -6.75 -9.00
CA ILE A 34 -22.54 -6.79 -10.19
C ILE A 34 -22.07 -5.38 -10.57
N ILE A 35 -22.98 -4.40 -10.61
CA ILE A 35 -22.63 -3.01 -10.94
C ILE A 35 -21.66 -2.42 -9.92
N PHE A 36 -21.87 -2.71 -8.63
CA PHE A 36 -20.95 -2.32 -7.56
C PHE A 36 -19.56 -2.90 -7.77
N LEU A 37 -19.45 -4.21 -7.98
CA LEU A 37 -18.18 -4.89 -8.15
C LEU A 37 -17.44 -4.42 -9.41
N VAL A 38 -18.14 -4.32 -10.55
CA VAL A 38 -17.55 -3.80 -11.79
C VAL A 38 -17.05 -2.36 -11.59
N GLY A 39 -17.86 -1.52 -10.92
CA GLY A 39 -17.46 -0.16 -10.55
C GLY A 39 -16.19 -0.14 -9.71
N LEU A 40 -16.12 -0.99 -8.67
CA LEU A 40 -14.97 -1.09 -7.77
C LEU A 40 -13.70 -1.54 -8.51
N TYR A 41 -13.79 -2.56 -9.36
CA TYR A 41 -12.64 -3.01 -10.18
C TYR A 41 -12.17 -1.94 -11.16
N MET A 42 -13.10 -1.21 -11.79
CA MET A 42 -12.73 -0.10 -12.70
C MET A 42 -12.07 1.06 -11.96
N VAL A 43 -12.50 1.38 -10.73
CA VAL A 43 -11.82 2.37 -9.89
C VAL A 43 -10.41 1.90 -9.55
N GLY A 44 -10.24 0.63 -9.15
CA GLY A 44 -8.92 0.05 -8.86
C GLY A 44 -7.97 0.10 -10.07
N LEU A 45 -8.45 -0.26 -11.26
CA LEU A 45 -7.66 -0.16 -12.50
C LEU A 45 -7.30 1.28 -12.86
N GLY A 46 -8.25 2.22 -12.72
CA GLY A 46 -8.02 3.63 -13.00
C GLY A 46 -6.95 4.23 -12.07
N TYR A 47 -7.12 4.04 -10.76
CA TYR A 47 -6.18 4.53 -9.75
C TYR A 47 -4.78 3.93 -9.90
N GLY A 48 -4.70 2.61 -10.16
CA GLY A 48 -3.43 1.92 -10.36
C GLY A 48 -2.65 2.39 -11.60
N ALA A 49 -3.34 2.79 -12.66
CA ALA A 49 -2.70 3.33 -13.87
C ALA A 49 -2.34 4.82 -13.74
N GLU A 50 -3.18 5.60 -13.06
CA GLU A 50 -3.00 7.04 -12.88
C GLU A 50 -1.80 7.39 -11.99
N SER A 51 -1.67 6.71 -10.84
CA SER A 51 -0.71 7.04 -9.78
C SER A 51 0.75 7.21 -10.27
N PRO A 52 1.34 6.30 -11.08
CA PRO A 52 2.70 6.49 -11.59
C PRO A 52 2.79 7.56 -12.69
N CYS A 53 1.73 7.75 -13.48
CA CYS A 53 1.76 8.64 -14.64
C CYS A 53 1.68 10.12 -14.24
N VAL A 54 0.84 10.47 -13.27
CA VAL A 54 0.67 11.88 -12.83
C VAL A 54 1.96 12.44 -12.25
N THR A 55 2.63 11.64 -11.41
CA THR A 55 3.88 12.04 -10.77
C THR A 55 5.01 12.23 -11.79
N SER A 56 5.14 11.31 -12.76
CA SER A 56 6.13 11.43 -13.85
C SER A 56 5.82 12.64 -14.73
N PHE A 57 4.58 12.77 -15.21
CA PHE A 57 4.19 13.85 -16.10
C PHE A 57 4.37 15.24 -15.48
N GLY A 58 4.07 15.38 -14.19
CA GLY A 58 4.32 16.61 -13.44
C GLY A 58 5.80 16.93 -13.27
N ALA A 59 6.64 15.91 -13.08
CA ALA A 59 8.08 16.08 -12.95
C ALA A 59 8.76 16.42 -14.29
N ASP A 60 8.23 15.92 -15.41
CA ASP A 60 8.75 16.16 -16.76
C ASP A 60 8.49 17.58 -17.27
N GLN A 61 7.69 18.39 -16.56
CA GLN A 61 7.48 19.80 -16.90
C GLN A 61 8.66 20.71 -16.54
N PHE A 62 9.67 20.19 -15.84
CA PHE A 62 10.82 20.95 -15.36
C PHE A 62 12.09 20.46 -16.07
N ASP A 63 12.88 21.38 -16.61
CA ASP A 63 14.17 21.09 -17.25
C ASP A 63 15.23 20.78 -16.18
N ASP A 64 15.88 19.62 -16.29
CA ASP A 64 16.94 19.21 -15.37
C ASP A 64 18.29 19.90 -15.63
N THR A 65 18.41 20.63 -16.75
CA THR A 65 19.63 21.37 -17.12
C THR A 65 19.69 22.79 -16.54
N ASP A 66 18.57 23.33 -16.07
CA ASP A 66 18.50 24.61 -15.36
C ASP A 66 18.41 24.40 -13.83
N GLU A 67 19.41 24.90 -13.09
CA GLU A 67 19.46 24.81 -11.63
C GLU A 67 18.25 25.49 -10.93
N VAL A 68 17.65 26.52 -11.56
CA VAL A 68 16.44 27.17 -11.04
C VAL A 68 15.22 26.27 -11.19
N GLU A 69 15.03 25.64 -12.36
CA GLU A 69 13.91 24.72 -12.60
C GLU A 69 14.05 23.42 -11.80
N LYS A 70 15.26 22.90 -11.65
CA LYS A 70 15.57 21.77 -10.77
C LYS A 70 15.19 22.01 -9.31
N THR A 71 15.43 23.23 -8.80
CA THR A 71 14.98 23.63 -7.46
C THR A 71 13.44 23.69 -7.36
N ARG A 72 12.76 24.19 -8.41
CA ARG A 72 11.29 24.20 -8.48
C ARG A 72 10.68 22.80 -8.58
N LYS A 73 11.33 21.88 -9.28
CA LYS A 73 10.97 20.45 -9.38
C LYS A 73 10.96 19.78 -8.00
N SER A 74 11.99 20.02 -7.18
CA SER A 74 12.02 19.54 -5.79
C SER A 74 10.88 20.13 -4.96
N SER A 75 10.59 21.42 -5.11
CA SER A 75 9.46 22.06 -4.44
C SER A 75 8.10 21.47 -4.88
N PHE A 76 7.96 21.11 -6.17
CA PHE A 76 6.77 20.43 -6.68
C PHE A 76 6.53 19.09 -5.97
N PHE A 77 7.55 18.24 -5.84
CA PHE A 77 7.43 16.95 -5.15
C PHE A 77 7.02 17.11 -3.68
N ASN A 78 7.60 18.08 -2.97
CA ASN A 78 7.23 18.37 -1.59
C ASN A 78 5.77 18.80 -1.46
N TRP A 79 5.30 19.67 -2.37
CA TRP A 79 3.92 20.15 -2.35
C TRP A 79 2.92 19.09 -2.79
N HIS A 80 3.30 18.24 -3.74
CA HIS A 80 2.55 17.07 -4.16
C HIS A 80 2.36 16.09 -2.99
N TYR A 81 3.45 15.74 -2.28
CA TYR A 81 3.38 14.85 -1.11
C TYR A 81 2.51 15.44 0.02
N PHE A 82 2.66 16.74 0.31
CA PHE A 82 1.80 17.43 1.27
C PHE A 82 0.32 17.37 0.86
N SER A 83 0.02 17.59 -0.43
CA SER A 83 -1.34 17.58 -0.96
C SER A 83 -2.00 16.20 -0.85
N ILE A 84 -1.26 15.13 -1.14
CA ILE A 84 -1.74 13.75 -0.98
C ILE A 84 -2.12 13.47 0.48
N ASN A 85 -1.24 13.82 1.42
CA ASN A 85 -1.49 13.59 2.84
C ASN A 85 -2.66 14.43 3.37
N ALA A 86 -2.74 15.71 2.99
CA ALA A 86 -3.87 16.57 3.32
C ALA A 86 -5.19 16.05 2.73
N GLY A 87 -5.17 15.58 1.48
CA GLY A 87 -6.31 14.95 0.82
C GLY A 87 -6.76 13.68 1.52
N SER A 88 -5.82 12.82 1.92
CA SER A 88 -6.09 11.60 2.69
C SER A 88 -6.77 11.91 4.03
N LEU A 89 -6.32 12.94 4.75
CA LEU A 89 -6.97 13.37 5.99
C LEU A 89 -8.39 13.89 5.78
N ILE A 90 -8.62 14.72 4.75
CA ILE A 90 -9.95 15.24 4.44
C ILE A 90 -10.88 14.10 4.02
N ALA A 91 -10.39 13.18 3.18
CA ALA A 91 -11.14 12.00 2.75
C ALA A 91 -11.48 11.10 3.94
N GLY A 92 -10.49 10.78 4.78
CA GLY A 92 -10.64 9.94 5.96
C GLY A 92 -11.58 10.54 7.02
N THR A 93 -11.74 11.86 7.07
CA THR A 93 -12.61 12.52 8.07
C THR A 93 -13.93 12.98 7.46
N VAL A 94 -13.90 13.97 6.55
CA VAL A 94 -15.09 14.65 6.02
C VAL A 94 -15.89 13.72 5.11
N ILE A 95 -15.25 13.01 4.18
CA ILE A 95 -15.97 12.14 3.24
C ILE A 95 -16.56 10.94 3.97
N VAL A 96 -15.81 10.33 4.89
CA VAL A 96 -16.32 9.24 5.74
C VAL A 96 -17.48 9.72 6.60
N TRP A 97 -17.40 10.91 7.20
CA TRP A 97 -18.51 11.48 7.98
C TRP A 97 -19.77 11.66 7.13
N VAL A 98 -19.64 12.19 5.91
CA VAL A 98 -20.76 12.32 4.96
C VAL A 98 -21.32 10.94 4.59
N GLN A 99 -20.46 9.94 4.34
CA GLN A 99 -20.88 8.58 4.00
C GLN A 99 -21.68 7.92 5.12
N GLU A 100 -21.30 8.13 6.38
CA GLU A 100 -21.99 7.55 7.54
C GLU A 100 -23.29 8.29 7.90
N HIS A 101 -23.33 9.62 7.77
CA HIS A 101 -24.49 10.43 8.21
C HIS A 101 -25.52 10.68 7.09
N GLU A 102 -25.06 11.05 5.89
CA GLU A 102 -25.91 11.40 4.76
C GLU A 102 -26.08 10.23 3.76
N GLY A 103 -25.20 9.23 3.87
CA GLY A 103 -25.24 8.01 3.09
C GLY A 103 -24.28 7.97 1.90
N TRP A 104 -24.06 6.75 1.40
CA TRP A 104 -23.10 6.43 0.35
C TRP A 104 -23.32 7.15 -0.99
N LEU A 105 -24.56 7.53 -1.31
CA LEU A 105 -24.89 8.28 -2.52
C LEU A 105 -24.16 9.64 -2.54
N TRP A 106 -24.22 10.39 -1.44
CA TRP A 106 -23.57 11.70 -1.33
C TRP A 106 -22.06 11.56 -1.33
N GLY A 107 -21.52 10.56 -0.63
CA GLY A 107 -20.09 10.23 -0.66
C GLY A 107 -19.57 9.99 -2.08
N PHE A 108 -20.22 9.11 -2.86
CA PHE A 108 -19.83 8.85 -4.25
C PHE A 108 -20.07 10.04 -5.18
N THR A 109 -21.10 10.86 -4.94
CA THR A 109 -21.38 12.05 -5.74
C THR A 109 -20.27 13.09 -5.59
N ILE A 110 -19.88 13.39 -4.36
CA ILE A 110 -18.79 14.35 -4.07
C ILE A 110 -17.50 13.89 -4.74
N SER A 111 -17.12 12.62 -4.56
CA SER A 111 -15.92 12.06 -5.20
C SER A 111 -16.01 12.07 -6.74
N THR A 112 -17.18 11.81 -7.32
CA THR A 112 -17.38 11.89 -8.78
C THR A 112 -17.23 13.33 -9.29
N LEU A 113 -17.75 14.33 -8.56
CA LEU A 113 -17.63 15.74 -8.92
C LEU A 113 -16.17 16.21 -8.87
N PHE A 114 -15.38 15.79 -7.89
CA PHE A 114 -13.96 16.14 -7.83
C PHE A 114 -13.18 15.61 -9.05
N VAL A 115 -13.40 14.34 -9.41
CA VAL A 115 -12.73 13.73 -10.58
C VAL A 115 -13.18 14.39 -11.88
N THR A 116 -14.46 14.74 -12.04
CA THR A 116 -14.91 15.43 -13.26
C THR A 116 -14.40 16.86 -13.34
N LEU A 117 -14.35 17.58 -12.22
CA LEU A 117 -13.76 18.92 -12.14
C LEU A 117 -12.28 18.91 -12.49
N GLU A 118 -11.52 17.91 -12.03
CA GLU A 118 -10.12 17.75 -12.41
C GLU A 118 -9.94 17.64 -13.93
N VAL A 119 -10.72 16.77 -14.58
CA VAL A 119 -10.68 16.58 -16.04
C VAL A 119 -11.05 17.88 -16.76
N VAL A 120 -12.05 18.62 -16.29
CA VAL A 120 -12.47 19.90 -16.87
C VAL A 120 -11.41 20.99 -16.70
N VAL A 121 -10.75 21.05 -15.53
CA VAL A 121 -9.66 22.00 -15.26
C VAL A 121 -8.43 21.65 -16.11
N ALA A 122 -8.09 20.37 -16.23
CA ALA A 122 -6.99 19.91 -17.09
C ALA A 122 -7.27 20.20 -18.57
N ALA A 123 -8.50 19.99 -19.04
CA ALA A 123 -8.90 20.27 -20.42
C ALA A 123 -8.89 21.78 -20.73
N SER A 124 -9.42 22.61 -19.81
CA SER A 124 -9.47 24.07 -19.98
C SER A 124 -8.07 24.71 -19.93
N ARG A 125 -7.17 24.22 -19.08
CA ARG A 125 -5.78 24.71 -19.02
C ARG A 125 -4.92 24.29 -20.21
N ASN A 126 -5.28 23.20 -20.88
CA ASN A 126 -4.59 22.72 -22.09
C ASN A 126 -5.30 23.16 -23.39
N PHE A 127 -6.32 24.03 -23.32
CA PHE A 127 -7.13 24.44 -24.47
C PHE A 127 -6.34 25.20 -25.56
N ASP A 128 -5.31 25.94 -25.16
CA ASP A 128 -4.43 26.69 -26.08
C ASP A 128 -3.26 25.86 -26.62
N LYS A 129 -3.13 24.57 -26.24
CA LYS A 129 -2.08 23.68 -26.74
C LYS A 129 -2.58 22.93 -27.98
N VAL A 130 -1.84 23.04 -29.08
CA VAL A 130 -2.18 22.36 -30.35
C VAL A 130 -2.14 20.84 -30.16
N LEU A 131 -3.26 20.20 -30.46
CA LEU A 131 -3.38 18.73 -30.46
C LEU A 131 -2.45 18.15 -31.53
N PRO A 132 -1.52 17.23 -31.22
CA PRO A 132 -0.70 16.59 -32.24
C PRO A 132 -1.60 15.76 -33.17
N CYS A 133 -1.54 15.99 -34.48
CA CYS A 133 -2.35 15.25 -35.47
C CYS A 133 -1.81 13.86 -35.84
N ASP A 134 -0.80 13.33 -35.15
CA ASP A 134 -0.22 12.01 -35.44
C ASP A 134 -0.23 11.09 -34.22
N SER A 135 -0.98 9.98 -34.32
CA SER A 135 -1.01 8.91 -33.32
C SER A 135 0.25 8.01 -33.33
N SER A 136 1.29 8.42 -34.07
CA SER A 136 2.62 7.78 -34.17
C SER A 136 3.75 8.68 -33.67
N ALA A 137 3.45 9.86 -33.11
CA ALA A 137 4.42 10.77 -32.51
C ALA A 137 4.41 10.70 -30.97
N LEU A 138 4.27 9.50 -30.40
CA LEU A 138 4.72 9.23 -29.05
C LEU A 138 6.24 9.07 -29.10
N TYR A 139 6.95 9.79 -28.23
CA TYR A 139 8.41 9.81 -28.18
C TYR A 139 8.97 8.43 -27.78
N GLU A 140 9.30 7.60 -28.76
CA GLU A 140 10.21 6.47 -28.59
C GLU A 140 11.64 6.94 -28.91
N PHE A 141 12.53 6.81 -27.94
CA PHE A 141 13.97 6.93 -28.20
C PHE A 141 14.43 5.70 -28.99
N LEU A 142 14.35 5.77 -30.32
CA LEU A 142 14.91 4.79 -31.24
C LEU A 142 16.36 5.19 -31.55
N GLY A 143 17.26 4.90 -30.61
CA GLY A 143 18.70 5.12 -30.75
C GLY A 143 19.45 3.80 -30.58
N GLN A 144 19.99 3.27 -31.67
CA GLN A 144 21.02 2.23 -31.62
C GLN A 144 22.28 2.80 -30.95
N GLY A 145 22.43 2.47 -29.68
CA GLY A 145 23.59 2.75 -28.82
C GLY A 145 23.33 2.06 -27.49
N SER A 146 24.37 1.54 -26.83
CA SER A 146 24.24 0.84 -25.54
C SER A 146 23.39 1.64 -24.54
N ALA A 147 22.46 0.97 -23.84
CA ALA A 147 21.38 1.62 -23.09
C ALA A 147 21.81 2.52 -21.91
N ILE A 148 23.09 2.61 -21.53
CA ILE A 148 23.59 3.64 -20.60
C ILE A 148 25.08 3.90 -20.89
N GLU A 149 25.42 5.08 -21.45
CA GLU A 149 26.78 5.60 -21.42
C GLU A 149 27.02 6.19 -20.02
N GLY A 150 27.74 5.46 -19.16
CA GLY A 150 28.00 5.84 -17.76
C GLY A 150 27.46 4.89 -16.68
N SER A 151 26.85 3.74 -17.04
CA SER A 151 26.49 2.73 -16.05
C SER A 151 27.74 2.08 -15.47
N GLN A 152 27.87 2.10 -14.14
CA GLN A 152 28.95 1.41 -13.44
C GLN A 152 28.86 -0.09 -13.71
N LYS A 153 30.00 -0.68 -14.10
CA LYS A 153 30.10 -2.09 -14.40
C LYS A 153 29.94 -2.87 -13.10
N LEU A 154 28.89 -3.69 -13.00
CA LEU A 154 28.63 -4.51 -11.82
C LEU A 154 29.75 -5.56 -11.65
N GLU A 155 30.29 -5.67 -10.44
CA GLU A 155 31.28 -6.69 -10.13
C GLU A 155 30.62 -8.07 -10.01
N HIS A 156 31.25 -9.07 -10.61
CA HIS A 156 30.81 -10.45 -10.52
C HIS A 156 30.78 -10.94 -9.06
N THR A 157 29.65 -11.48 -8.61
CA THR A 157 29.49 -11.99 -7.25
C THR A 157 29.31 -13.51 -7.24
N SER A 158 30.07 -14.21 -6.39
CA SER A 158 30.11 -15.68 -6.26
C SER A 158 28.84 -16.35 -5.68
N GLY A 159 27.68 -15.70 -5.70
CA GLY A 159 26.41 -16.23 -5.17
C GLY A 159 25.42 -16.49 -6.30
N LEU A 160 24.74 -17.65 -6.26
CA LEU A 160 23.85 -18.16 -7.32
C LEU A 160 24.60 -18.55 -8.62
N GLU A 161 25.70 -19.28 -8.49
CA GLU A 161 26.59 -19.71 -9.60
C GLU A 161 25.90 -20.50 -10.72
N PHE A 162 24.71 -21.04 -10.44
CA PHE A 162 23.91 -21.72 -11.46
C PHE A 162 23.55 -20.78 -12.63
N PHE A 163 23.21 -19.51 -12.35
CA PHE A 163 22.85 -18.55 -13.40
C PHE A 163 24.06 -18.06 -14.22
N ASP A 164 25.29 -18.24 -13.72
CA ASP A 164 26.50 -17.91 -14.46
C ASP A 164 26.69 -18.78 -15.71
N LYS A 165 26.04 -19.95 -15.74
CA LYS A 165 25.99 -20.82 -16.93
C LYS A 165 25.31 -20.14 -18.12
N ALA A 166 24.43 -19.17 -17.90
CA ALA A 166 23.78 -18.40 -18.97
C ALA A 166 24.71 -17.39 -19.65
N ALA A 167 25.89 -17.12 -19.06
CA ALA A 167 26.91 -16.23 -19.59
C ALA A 167 28.16 -16.98 -20.14
N ILE A 168 28.13 -18.33 -20.15
CA ILE A 168 29.22 -19.14 -20.71
C ILE A 168 29.08 -19.18 -22.23
N VAL A 169 30.09 -18.69 -22.95
CA VAL A 169 30.15 -18.78 -24.41
C VAL A 169 30.58 -20.21 -24.78
N THR A 170 29.68 -20.99 -25.39
CA THR A 170 30.02 -22.32 -25.92
C THR A 170 30.31 -22.18 -27.42
N LEU A 171 31.35 -22.85 -27.91
CA LEU A 171 31.83 -22.75 -29.31
C LEU A 171 30.79 -22.98 -30.44
N PRO A 172 29.69 -23.75 -30.28
CA PRO A 172 28.68 -23.89 -31.34
C PRO A 172 27.62 -22.76 -31.36
N ASP A 173 27.70 -21.76 -30.48
CA ASP A 173 26.70 -20.66 -30.41
C ASP A 173 27.00 -19.49 -31.36
N CYS A 174 28.09 -19.57 -32.12
CA CYS A 174 28.45 -18.59 -33.15
C CYS A 174 27.91 -19.02 -34.52
N GLU A 175 26.71 -18.57 -34.89
CA GLU A 175 26.21 -18.75 -36.27
C GLU A 175 26.96 -17.82 -37.27
N SER A 176 27.67 -16.79 -36.79
CA SER A 176 28.64 -15.96 -37.55
C SER A 176 29.37 -14.96 -36.61
N PRO A 177 30.55 -14.42 -36.97
CA PRO A 177 31.27 -13.45 -36.13
C PRO A 177 30.47 -12.14 -36.04
N GLY A 178 29.89 -11.87 -34.86
CA GLY A 178 29.22 -10.60 -34.55
C GLY A 178 27.71 -10.67 -34.31
N GLN A 179 27.06 -11.82 -34.52
CA GLN A 179 25.62 -11.97 -34.29
C GLN A 179 25.36 -13.05 -33.24
N LEU A 180 25.45 -12.67 -31.95
CA LEU A 180 25.06 -13.55 -30.84
C LEU A 180 23.53 -13.65 -30.76
N ASN A 181 23.01 -14.87 -30.68
CA ASN A 181 21.59 -15.10 -30.45
C ASN A 181 21.23 -14.78 -28.98
N LYS A 182 20.51 -13.67 -28.76
CA LYS A 182 20.14 -13.14 -27.44
C LYS A 182 19.31 -14.10 -26.58
N TRP A 183 18.67 -15.10 -27.20
CA TRP A 183 17.91 -16.15 -26.51
C TRP A 183 18.77 -17.32 -26.01
N LYS A 184 20.04 -17.42 -26.46
CA LYS A 184 20.98 -18.49 -26.06
C LYS A 184 22.10 -18.01 -25.14
N ILE A 185 22.50 -16.74 -25.21
CA ILE A 185 23.60 -16.17 -24.41
C ILE A 185 23.16 -14.85 -23.77
N CYS A 186 23.26 -14.76 -22.44
CA CYS A 186 23.02 -13.55 -21.67
C CYS A 186 24.35 -12.86 -21.32
N THR A 187 24.34 -11.53 -21.21
CA THR A 187 25.52 -10.81 -20.70
C THR A 187 25.68 -11.03 -19.19
N VAL A 188 26.92 -10.98 -18.69
CA VAL A 188 27.22 -11.08 -17.24
C VAL A 188 26.45 -10.01 -16.45
N THR A 189 26.23 -8.83 -17.04
CA THR A 189 25.41 -7.76 -16.45
C THR A 189 23.96 -8.20 -16.25
N GLN A 190 23.31 -8.78 -17.26
CA GLN A 190 21.92 -9.28 -17.17
C GLN A 190 21.78 -10.42 -16.14
N VAL A 191 22.80 -11.29 -16.04
CA VAL A 191 22.83 -12.36 -15.04
C VAL A 191 22.96 -11.79 -13.63
N GLU A 192 23.85 -10.82 -13.39
CA GLU A 192 23.99 -10.17 -12.08
C GLU A 192 22.77 -9.32 -11.71
N GLU A 193 22.12 -8.67 -12.67
CA GLU A 193 20.85 -7.97 -12.49
C GLU A 193 19.74 -8.92 -11.97
N LEU A 194 19.59 -10.10 -12.58
CA LEU A 194 18.66 -11.13 -12.12
C LEU A 194 19.04 -11.67 -10.73
N LYS A 195 20.33 -11.91 -10.49
CA LYS A 195 20.82 -12.38 -9.18
C LYS A 195 20.50 -11.36 -8.07
N ILE A 196 20.61 -10.06 -8.34
CA ILE A 196 20.25 -9.01 -7.38
C ILE A 196 18.77 -9.08 -7.04
N LEU A 197 17.88 -9.16 -8.04
CA LEU A 197 16.45 -9.34 -7.82
C LEU A 197 16.12 -10.57 -6.95
N ILE A 198 16.74 -11.72 -7.26
CA ILE A 198 16.55 -12.96 -6.49
C ILE A 198 17.05 -12.79 -5.04
N ARG A 199 18.13 -12.04 -4.81
CA ARG A 199 18.64 -11.75 -3.46
C ARG A 199 17.73 -10.81 -2.67
N MET A 200 17.02 -9.89 -3.33
CA MET A 200 16.07 -8.97 -2.70
C MET A 200 14.74 -9.64 -2.34
N PHE A 201 14.37 -10.71 -3.05
CA PHE A 201 13.09 -11.40 -2.89
C PHE A 201 12.77 -11.87 -1.46
N PRO A 202 13.71 -12.45 -0.67
CA PRO A 202 13.43 -12.84 0.71
C PRO A 202 13.12 -11.66 1.66
N ILE A 203 13.71 -10.48 1.41
CA ILE A 203 13.42 -9.26 2.17
C ILE A 203 12.03 -8.76 1.79
N TRP A 204 11.71 -8.78 0.50
CA TRP A 204 10.39 -8.43 -0.01
C TRP A 204 9.28 -9.37 0.50
N SER A 205 9.51 -10.67 0.51
CA SER A 205 8.51 -11.63 0.99
C SER A 205 8.23 -11.46 2.49
N GLY A 206 9.26 -11.14 3.30
CA GLY A 206 9.08 -10.79 4.71
C GLY A 206 8.22 -9.53 4.92
N MET A 207 8.14 -8.63 3.95
CA MET A 207 7.28 -7.45 4.03
C MET A 207 5.81 -7.73 3.68
N VAL A 208 5.51 -8.83 3.00
CA VAL A 208 4.13 -9.18 2.62
C VAL A 208 3.24 -9.35 3.87
N LEU A 209 3.78 -9.97 4.94
CA LEU A 209 3.02 -10.10 6.18
C LEU A 209 2.83 -8.75 6.88
N PHE A 210 3.81 -7.85 6.80
CA PHE A 210 3.66 -6.49 7.33
C PHE A 210 2.52 -5.74 6.62
N ALA A 211 2.45 -5.82 5.28
CA ALA A 211 1.34 -5.25 4.52
C ALA A 211 -0.01 -5.87 4.93
N ALA A 212 -0.06 -7.19 5.16
CA ALA A 212 -1.27 -7.85 5.66
C ALA A 212 -1.70 -7.39 7.07
N VAL A 213 -0.73 -7.02 7.92
CA VAL A 213 -0.98 -6.43 9.25
C VAL A 213 -1.48 -4.99 9.12
N GLN A 214 -0.91 -4.19 8.22
CA GLN A 214 -1.43 -2.84 7.96
C GLN A 214 -2.87 -2.88 7.43
N GLU A 215 -3.22 -3.85 6.59
CA GLU A 215 -4.58 -4.01 6.05
C GLU A 215 -5.65 -4.23 7.15
N GLN A 216 -5.26 -4.70 8.34
CA GLN A 216 -6.18 -4.81 9.48
C GLN A 216 -6.75 -3.46 9.91
N MET A 217 -6.00 -2.38 9.68
CA MET A 217 -6.40 -1.01 9.95
C MET A 217 -7.69 -0.62 9.21
N PHE A 218 -7.84 -1.08 7.96
CA PHE A 218 -8.98 -0.74 7.10
C PHE A 218 -10.18 -1.68 7.29
N SER A 219 -9.98 -2.82 7.96
CA SER A 219 -10.97 -3.90 8.05
C SER A 219 -11.32 -4.21 9.50
N THR A 220 -10.56 -5.10 10.14
CA THR A 220 -10.90 -5.61 11.47
C THR A 220 -10.85 -4.54 12.56
N PHE A 221 -9.98 -3.53 12.43
CA PHE A 221 -9.95 -2.42 13.38
C PHE A 221 -11.20 -1.55 13.27
N VAL A 222 -11.73 -1.36 12.05
CA VAL A 222 -12.99 -0.65 11.83
C VAL A 222 -14.14 -1.45 12.42
N GLU A 223 -14.19 -2.76 12.17
CA GLU A 223 -15.18 -3.67 12.76
C GLU A 223 -15.17 -3.63 14.31
N GLN A 224 -13.97 -3.65 14.91
CA GLN A 224 -13.81 -3.44 16.35
C GLN A 224 -14.40 -2.09 16.78
N GLY A 225 -14.03 -1.00 16.10
CA GLY A 225 -14.48 0.36 16.42
C GLY A 225 -15.99 0.55 16.27
N MET A 226 -16.64 -0.17 15.36
CA MET A 226 -18.09 -0.16 15.18
C MET A 226 -18.86 -0.73 16.38
N THR A 227 -18.20 -1.52 17.23
CA THR A 227 -18.79 -2.07 18.46
C THR A 227 -18.44 -1.26 19.72
N MET A 228 -17.73 -0.15 19.57
CA MET A 228 -17.30 0.72 20.65
C MET A 228 -18.15 1.98 20.71
N GLU A 229 -18.07 2.70 21.83
CA GLU A 229 -18.73 3.98 21.99
C GLU A 229 -18.03 5.04 21.13
N LYS A 230 -18.76 5.54 20.12
CA LYS A 230 -18.25 6.49 19.11
C LYS A 230 -18.40 7.96 19.52
N HIS A 231 -19.16 8.25 20.58
CA HIS A 231 -19.36 9.62 21.05
C HIS A 231 -18.17 10.13 21.86
N VAL A 232 -17.61 11.27 21.42
CA VAL A 232 -16.66 12.06 22.20
C VAL A 232 -17.33 13.40 22.52
N GLY A 233 -17.92 13.48 23.72
CA GLY A 233 -18.77 14.61 24.10
C GLY A 233 -20.04 14.65 23.26
N SER A 234 -20.24 15.70 22.48
CA SER A 234 -21.42 15.87 21.61
C SER A 234 -21.20 15.41 20.16
N PHE A 235 -20.01 14.95 19.81
CA PHE A 235 -19.64 14.59 18.43
C PHE A 235 -19.47 13.08 18.29
N GLU A 236 -20.12 12.49 17.29
CA GLU A 236 -19.96 11.08 16.94
C GLU A 236 -18.82 10.95 15.92
N ILE A 237 -17.79 10.18 16.26
CA ILE A 237 -16.65 9.91 15.38
C ILE A 237 -16.91 8.61 14.61
N PRO A 238 -16.98 8.64 13.28
CA PRO A 238 -17.01 7.43 12.44
C PRO A 238 -15.85 6.48 12.75
N ALA A 239 -16.13 5.17 12.84
CA ALA A 239 -15.08 4.19 13.13
C ALA A 239 -14.03 4.15 12.02
N ALA A 240 -14.45 4.28 10.76
CA ALA A 240 -13.54 4.32 9.62
C ALA A 240 -12.66 5.59 9.61
N SER A 241 -13.11 6.71 10.19
CA SER A 241 -12.31 7.94 10.27
C SER A 241 -11.12 7.83 11.22
N PHE A 242 -11.11 6.82 12.09
CA PHE A 242 -10.08 6.64 13.09
C PHE A 242 -8.70 6.32 12.49
N GLN A 243 -8.66 5.84 11.24
CA GLN A 243 -7.43 5.72 10.44
C GLN A 243 -6.68 7.04 10.26
N SER A 244 -7.34 8.19 10.43
CA SER A 244 -6.68 9.50 10.35
C SER A 244 -5.56 9.67 11.39
N ILE A 245 -5.60 8.92 12.51
CA ILE A 245 -4.51 8.91 13.50
C ILE A 245 -3.20 8.39 12.88
N ASP A 246 -3.28 7.34 12.06
CA ASP A 246 -2.12 6.80 11.34
C ASP A 246 -1.55 7.86 10.40
N THR A 247 -2.39 8.47 9.56
CA THR A 247 -1.97 9.53 8.64
C THR A 247 -1.36 10.74 9.36
N LEU A 248 -1.96 11.20 10.47
CA LEU A 248 -1.39 12.27 11.30
C LEU A 248 -0.03 11.89 11.90
N THR A 249 0.12 10.62 12.30
CA THR A 249 1.38 10.09 12.82
C THR A 249 2.46 10.14 11.76
N VAL A 250 2.16 9.71 10.52
CA VAL A 250 3.10 9.78 9.39
C VAL A 250 3.51 11.22 9.09
N ILE A 251 2.55 12.15 8.97
CA ILE A 251 2.80 13.58 8.69
C ILE A 251 3.72 14.19 9.75
N MET A 252 3.50 13.86 11.03
CA MET A 252 4.31 14.39 12.13
C MET A 252 5.67 13.71 12.23
N LEU A 253 5.73 12.39 12.04
CA LEU A 253 6.91 11.60 12.31
C LEU A 253 7.95 11.68 11.19
N VAL A 254 7.56 11.85 9.93
CA VAL A 254 8.51 11.97 8.81
C VAL A 254 9.47 13.15 8.99
N PRO A 255 9.01 14.40 9.25
CA PRO A 255 9.92 15.51 9.52
C PRO A 255 10.78 15.31 10.77
N ILE A 256 10.22 14.69 11.82
CA ILE A 256 10.96 14.39 13.07
C ILE A 256 12.07 13.38 12.79
N TYR A 257 11.79 12.36 12.00
CA TYR A 257 12.74 11.34 11.60
C TYR A 257 13.94 11.99 10.88
N GLU A 258 13.69 12.82 9.88
CA GLU A 258 14.75 13.45 9.08
C GLU A 258 15.54 14.51 9.85
N ARG A 259 14.86 15.38 10.61
CA ARG A 259 15.51 16.54 11.24
C ARG A 259 16.09 16.25 12.62
N VAL A 260 15.52 15.29 13.35
CA VAL A 260 15.92 15.00 14.73
C VAL A 260 16.56 13.62 14.79
N LEU A 261 15.87 12.58 14.32
CA LEU A 261 16.29 11.21 14.54
C LEU A 261 17.56 10.86 13.74
N VAL A 262 17.63 11.20 12.46
CA VAL A 262 18.79 10.94 11.60
C VAL A 262 20.06 11.62 12.13
N PRO A 263 20.08 12.94 12.45
CA PRO A 263 21.26 13.60 13.00
C PRO A 263 21.69 13.02 14.36
N VAL A 264 20.74 12.68 15.23
CA VAL A 264 21.05 12.07 16.53
C VAL A 264 21.67 10.70 16.35
N ILE A 265 21.06 9.83 15.54
CA ILE A 265 21.58 8.49 15.29
C ILE A 265 22.96 8.57 14.63
N ARG A 266 23.15 9.49 13.67
CA ARG A 266 24.45 9.69 13.00
C ARG A 266 25.58 10.03 13.98
N LYS A 267 25.29 10.78 15.07
CA LYS A 267 26.28 11.04 16.13
C LYS A 267 26.74 9.76 16.82
N PHE A 268 25.87 8.76 16.96
CA PHE A 268 26.18 7.50 17.64
C PHE A 268 26.72 6.42 16.69
N THR A 269 26.19 6.33 15.47
CA THR A 269 26.54 5.25 14.53
C THR A 269 27.65 5.59 13.55
N SER A 270 28.03 6.87 13.43
CA SER A 270 29.01 7.38 12.44
C SER A 270 28.70 7.00 10.97
N ARG A 271 27.47 6.55 10.67
CA ARG A 271 27.00 6.22 9.32
C ARG A 271 26.25 7.40 8.70
N ALA A 272 26.42 7.63 7.40
CA ALA A 272 25.81 8.77 6.68
C ALA A 272 24.29 8.86 6.86
N ASN A 273 23.58 7.72 6.77
CA ASN A 273 22.11 7.65 6.89
C ASN A 273 21.62 7.32 8.33
N GLY A 274 22.52 7.26 9.32
CA GLY A 274 22.18 6.87 10.70
C GLY A 274 21.98 5.36 10.87
N ILE A 275 20.89 4.79 10.36
CA ILE A 275 20.57 3.34 10.38
C ILE A 275 20.63 2.73 8.98
N SER A 276 20.91 1.42 8.85
CA SER A 276 20.81 0.76 7.55
C SER A 276 19.35 0.48 7.18
N SER A 277 19.03 0.43 5.88
CA SER A 277 17.66 0.21 5.41
C SER A 277 17.05 -1.09 5.95
N PRO A 278 17.76 -2.25 6.01
CA PRO A 278 17.23 -3.46 6.66
C PRO A 278 17.00 -3.32 8.17
N GLN A 279 17.80 -2.51 8.87
CA GLN A 279 17.58 -2.24 10.31
C GLN A 279 16.33 -1.38 10.50
N ARG A 280 16.14 -0.38 9.64
CA ARG A 280 14.96 0.49 9.63
C ARG A 280 13.68 -0.34 9.43
N ILE A 281 13.69 -1.24 8.44
CA ILE A 281 12.59 -2.18 8.19
C ILE A 281 12.31 -3.05 9.42
N GLY A 282 13.36 -3.63 10.02
CA GLY A 282 13.20 -4.48 11.22
C GLY A 282 12.56 -3.75 12.40
N ILE A 283 12.88 -2.47 12.62
CA ILE A 283 12.24 -1.64 13.65
C ILE A 283 10.75 -1.48 13.37
N GLY A 284 10.37 -1.21 12.12
CA GLY A 284 8.97 -1.10 11.73
C GLY A 284 8.18 -2.40 11.95
N LEU A 285 8.76 -3.56 11.63
CA LEU A 285 8.15 -4.86 11.94
C LEU A 285 7.89 -5.07 13.44
N CYS A 286 8.79 -4.60 14.31
CA CYS A 286 8.58 -4.67 15.76
C CYS A 286 7.42 -3.78 16.23
N PHE A 287 7.27 -2.59 15.64
CA PHE A 287 6.15 -1.70 15.95
C PHE A 287 4.82 -2.25 15.44
N SER A 288 4.78 -2.89 14.27
CA SER A 288 3.54 -3.53 13.77
C SER A 288 3.12 -4.72 14.65
N MET A 289 4.07 -5.54 15.10
CA MET A 289 3.80 -6.60 16.08
C MET A 289 3.26 -6.02 17.38
N SER A 290 3.87 -4.95 17.88
CA SER A 290 3.42 -4.27 19.11
C SER A 290 2.00 -3.71 18.95
N SER A 291 1.66 -3.15 17.78
CA SER A 291 0.29 -2.72 17.47
C SER A 291 -0.72 -3.86 17.57
N MET A 292 -0.42 -5.03 16.98
CA MET A 292 -1.30 -6.21 17.07
C MET A 292 -1.47 -6.70 18.50
N VAL A 293 -0.41 -6.66 19.33
CA VAL A 293 -0.51 -6.98 20.77
C VAL A 293 -1.41 -5.99 21.49
N ILE A 294 -1.26 -4.69 21.23
CA ILE A 294 -2.14 -3.68 21.84
C ILE A 294 -3.59 -3.87 21.39
N ALA A 295 -3.83 -4.14 20.10
CA ALA A 295 -5.16 -4.40 19.58
C ALA A 295 -5.81 -5.61 20.26
N ALA A 296 -5.04 -6.68 20.49
CA ALA A 296 -5.49 -7.83 21.27
C ALA A 296 -5.87 -7.43 22.71
N LEU A 297 -5.05 -6.62 23.38
CA LEU A 297 -5.32 -6.19 24.76
C LEU A 297 -6.56 -5.29 24.86
N VAL A 298 -6.70 -4.35 23.92
CA VAL A 298 -7.87 -3.47 23.82
C VAL A 298 -9.13 -4.32 23.60
N GLU A 299 -9.05 -5.32 22.72
CA GLU A 299 -10.18 -6.21 22.44
C GLU A 299 -10.52 -7.13 23.61
N SER A 300 -9.52 -7.71 24.28
CA SER A 300 -9.75 -8.50 25.48
C SER A 300 -10.42 -7.67 26.58
N ASN A 301 -10.05 -6.40 26.74
CA ASN A 301 -10.71 -5.50 27.68
C ASN A 301 -12.16 -5.18 27.26
N ARG A 302 -12.40 -4.94 25.96
CA ARG A 302 -13.75 -4.71 25.41
C ARG A 302 -14.66 -5.91 25.67
N LEU A 303 -14.17 -7.13 25.41
CA LEU A 303 -14.92 -8.37 25.64
C LEU A 303 -15.20 -8.61 27.14
N GLN A 304 -14.27 -8.28 28.04
CA GLN A 304 -14.51 -8.37 29.48
C GLN A 304 -15.64 -7.45 29.93
N ILE A 305 -15.69 -6.21 29.42
CA ILE A 305 -16.79 -5.27 29.70
C ILE A 305 -18.11 -5.83 29.16
N ALA A 306 -18.12 -6.33 27.92
CA ALA A 306 -19.31 -6.93 27.31
C ALA A 306 -19.86 -8.13 28.13
N GLN A 307 -18.97 -8.95 28.70
CA GLN A 307 -19.35 -10.06 29.59
C GLN A 307 -19.92 -9.55 30.92
N SER A 308 -19.28 -8.55 31.54
CA SER A 308 -19.73 -8.01 32.83
C SER A 308 -21.10 -7.32 32.74
N GLU A 309 -21.41 -6.69 31.61
CA GLU A 309 -22.67 -6.00 31.35
C GLU A 309 -23.74 -6.92 30.70
N GLY A 310 -23.42 -8.21 30.48
CA GLY A 310 -24.35 -9.17 29.87
C GLY A 310 -24.69 -8.89 28.40
N LEU A 311 -23.86 -8.14 27.68
CA LEU A 311 -24.07 -7.71 26.29
C LEU A 311 -23.61 -8.73 25.24
N VAL A 312 -23.10 -9.89 25.66
CA VAL A 312 -22.50 -10.92 24.79
C VAL A 312 -23.41 -11.33 23.63
N HIS A 313 -24.68 -11.61 23.91
CA HIS A 313 -25.65 -12.08 22.89
C HIS A 313 -26.36 -10.96 22.14
N SER A 314 -26.04 -9.70 22.44
CA SER A 314 -26.67 -8.55 21.80
C SER A 314 -25.66 -7.86 20.89
N LYS A 315 -26.03 -7.63 19.63
CA LYS A 315 -25.23 -6.85 18.66
C LYS A 315 -25.36 -5.35 18.95
N VAL A 316 -24.89 -4.95 20.13
CA VAL A 316 -24.98 -3.59 20.67
C VAL A 316 -23.57 -3.10 21.01
N THR A 317 -23.40 -1.78 21.00
CA THR A 317 -22.15 -1.12 21.38
C THR A 317 -21.81 -1.40 22.84
N VAL A 318 -20.53 -1.71 23.08
CA VAL A 318 -19.97 -1.85 24.42
C VAL A 318 -19.62 -0.46 24.95
N PRO A 319 -19.87 -0.14 26.23
CA PRO A 319 -19.59 1.17 26.82
C PRO A 319 -18.08 1.39 27.05
N MET A 320 -17.31 1.37 25.96
CA MET A 320 -15.88 1.58 25.91
C MET A 320 -15.59 2.55 24.77
N SER A 321 -14.96 3.68 25.07
CA SER A 321 -14.67 4.71 24.06
C SER A 321 -13.74 4.20 22.96
N ILE A 322 -14.06 4.54 21.71
CA ILE A 322 -13.23 4.27 20.53
C ILE A 322 -11.79 4.80 20.67
N LEU A 323 -11.56 5.82 21.51
CA LEU A 323 -10.23 6.40 21.76
C LEU A 323 -9.20 5.39 22.29
N TRP A 324 -9.63 4.27 22.87
CA TRP A 324 -8.75 3.17 23.27
C TRP A 324 -8.02 2.51 22.09
N GLN A 325 -8.51 2.65 20.85
CA GLN A 325 -7.80 2.23 19.64
C GLN A 325 -6.68 3.21 19.25
N GLY A 326 -6.58 4.40 19.85
CA GLY A 326 -5.55 5.39 19.48
C GLY A 326 -4.12 4.82 19.42
N PRO A 327 -3.67 4.06 20.43
CA PRO A 327 -2.33 3.49 20.44
C PRO A 327 -2.05 2.47 19.33
N GLN A 328 -3.01 1.60 18.95
CA GLN A 328 -2.77 0.61 17.87
C GLN A 328 -2.62 1.29 16.50
N TYR A 329 -3.40 2.33 16.21
CA TYR A 329 -3.27 3.13 14.99
C TYR A 329 -1.98 3.95 14.98
N PHE A 330 -1.64 4.60 16.09
CA PHE A 330 -0.37 5.34 16.22
C PHE A 330 0.85 4.43 15.96
N LEU A 331 0.87 3.24 16.56
CA LEU A 331 1.98 2.31 16.36
C LEU A 331 2.08 1.79 14.92
N LEU A 332 0.95 1.63 14.22
CA LEU A 332 0.98 1.31 12.79
C LEU A 332 1.57 2.46 11.97
N GLY A 333 1.23 3.71 12.28
CA GLY A 333 1.81 4.88 11.60
C GLY A 333 3.30 5.04 11.86
N VAL A 334 3.77 4.75 13.08
CA VAL A 334 5.21 4.62 13.35
C VAL A 334 5.80 3.49 12.52
N ALA A 335 5.16 2.32 12.51
CA ALA A 335 5.65 1.17 11.77
C ALA A 335 5.77 1.46 10.26
N GLU A 336 4.82 2.20 9.68
CA GLU A 336 4.82 2.64 8.28
C GLU A 336 6.07 3.45 7.92
N VAL A 337 6.38 4.48 8.71
CA VAL A 337 7.52 5.39 8.46
C VAL A 337 8.86 4.64 8.48
N PHE A 338 8.97 3.58 9.30
CA PHE A 338 10.16 2.76 9.37
C PHE A 338 10.18 1.65 8.31
N SER A 339 9.07 0.96 8.10
CA SER A 339 8.96 -0.19 7.20
C SER A 339 8.83 0.22 5.73
N ASN A 340 7.78 0.95 5.35
CA ASN A 340 7.46 1.21 3.94
C ASN A 340 8.50 2.10 3.29
N ILE A 341 8.87 3.21 3.94
CA ILE A 341 9.94 4.08 3.46
C ILE A 341 11.28 3.32 3.44
N GLY A 342 11.54 2.49 4.44
CA GLY A 342 12.75 1.65 4.49
C GLY A 342 12.81 0.62 3.37
N LEU A 343 11.67 0.03 2.99
CA LEU A 343 11.56 -0.91 1.88
C LEU A 343 11.81 -0.23 0.54
N THR A 344 11.19 0.94 0.30
CA THR A 344 11.43 1.73 -0.91
C THR A 344 12.89 2.16 -1.01
N GLU A 345 13.49 2.64 0.09
CA GLU A 345 14.91 3.02 0.15
C GLU A 345 15.83 1.81 -0.13
N PHE A 346 15.55 0.65 0.47
CA PHE A 346 16.29 -0.58 0.24
C PHE A 346 16.22 -1.00 -1.24
N PHE A 347 15.01 -1.01 -1.81
CA PHE A 347 14.82 -1.38 -3.21
C PHE A 347 15.53 -0.40 -4.14
N TYR A 348 15.41 0.90 -3.89
CA TYR A 348 16.06 1.93 -4.70
C TYR A 348 17.59 1.78 -4.72
N ASN A 349 18.21 1.57 -3.56
CA ASN A 349 19.66 1.51 -3.42
C ASN A 349 20.27 0.21 -3.96
N GLU A 350 19.59 -0.92 -3.80
CA GLU A 350 20.09 -2.22 -4.27
C GLU A 350 19.80 -2.45 -5.76
N SER A 351 18.85 -1.71 -6.35
CA SER A 351 18.50 -1.85 -7.76
C SER A 351 19.68 -1.54 -8.71
N PRO A 352 19.86 -2.32 -9.78
CA PRO A 352 20.64 -1.90 -10.95
C PRO A 352 20.00 -0.67 -11.62
N ASP A 353 20.81 0.23 -12.18
CA ASP A 353 20.31 1.45 -12.83
C ASP A 353 19.33 1.14 -13.97
N ALA A 354 19.60 0.07 -14.73
CA ALA A 354 18.75 -0.37 -15.84
C ALA A 354 17.38 -0.94 -15.40
N MET A 355 17.22 -1.34 -14.13
CA MET A 355 16.02 -2.04 -13.64
C MET A 355 15.34 -1.33 -12.46
N ARG A 356 15.75 -0.10 -12.15
CA ARG A 356 15.27 0.66 -10.98
C ARG A 356 13.74 0.82 -10.96
N SER A 357 13.12 1.15 -12.10
CA SER A 357 11.66 1.29 -12.21
C SER A 357 10.93 -0.03 -11.93
N LEU A 358 11.41 -1.15 -12.48
CA LEU A 358 10.85 -2.48 -12.25
C LEU A 358 10.95 -2.88 -10.78
N CYS A 359 12.09 -2.61 -10.14
CA CYS A 359 12.30 -2.93 -8.73
C CYS A 359 11.38 -2.11 -7.81
N ILE A 360 11.18 -0.82 -8.10
CA ILE A 360 10.20 0.01 -7.38
C ILE A 360 8.78 -0.53 -7.59
N ALA A 361 8.41 -0.93 -8.81
CA ALA A 361 7.10 -1.55 -9.06
C ALA A 361 6.90 -2.85 -8.27
N ILE A 362 7.94 -3.69 -8.16
CA ILE A 362 7.92 -4.90 -7.30
C ILE A 362 7.72 -4.51 -5.83
N SER A 363 8.33 -3.42 -5.36
CA SER A 363 8.11 -2.94 -3.99
C SER A 363 6.65 -2.54 -3.74
N LEU A 364 5.96 -1.94 -4.72
CA LEU A 364 4.53 -1.61 -4.63
C LEU A 364 3.64 -2.85 -4.68
N LEU A 365 4.03 -3.87 -5.46
CA LEU A 365 3.34 -5.16 -5.51
C LEU A 365 3.26 -5.83 -4.13
N ASN A 366 4.16 -5.47 -3.22
CA ASN A 366 4.13 -5.94 -1.83
C ASN A 366 2.79 -5.65 -1.13
N VAL A 367 2.23 -4.45 -1.33
CA VAL A 367 0.97 -4.04 -0.71
C VAL A 367 -0.17 -4.92 -1.20
N SER A 368 -0.27 -5.12 -2.52
CA SER A 368 -1.28 -6.01 -3.12
C SER A 368 -1.15 -7.45 -2.61
N ALA A 369 0.08 -7.99 -2.56
CA ALA A 369 0.33 -9.33 -2.01
C ALA A 369 -0.10 -9.43 -0.54
N GLY A 370 0.14 -8.39 0.26
CA GLY A 370 -0.31 -8.30 1.65
C GLY A 370 -1.83 -8.31 1.79
N ASN A 371 -2.54 -7.57 0.94
CA ASN A 371 -4.00 -7.50 0.99
C ASN A 371 -4.65 -8.84 0.61
N TYR A 372 -4.08 -9.54 -0.38
CA TYR A 372 -4.50 -10.91 -0.69
C TYR A 372 -4.18 -11.89 0.44
N LEU A 373 -3.02 -11.76 1.07
CA LEU A 373 -2.67 -12.60 2.22
C LEU A 373 -3.61 -12.34 3.41
N SER A 374 -3.93 -11.09 3.72
CA SER A 374 -4.89 -10.70 4.75
C SER A 374 -6.26 -11.31 4.47
N SER A 375 -6.77 -11.14 3.24
CA SER A 375 -8.05 -11.72 2.81
C SER A 375 -8.05 -13.24 2.91
N PHE A 376 -6.95 -13.89 2.53
CA PHE A 376 -6.78 -15.34 2.65
C PHE A 376 -6.82 -15.78 4.12
N ILE A 377 -6.07 -15.12 5.01
CA ILE A 377 -6.05 -15.40 6.45
C ILE A 377 -7.47 -15.24 7.03
N LEU A 378 -8.16 -14.15 6.74
CA LEU A 378 -9.53 -13.89 7.21
C LEU A 378 -10.53 -14.95 6.73
N SER A 379 -10.40 -15.44 5.49
CA SER A 379 -11.25 -16.53 4.99
C SER A 379 -10.97 -17.88 5.66
N LEU A 380 -9.73 -18.09 6.10
CA LEU A 380 -9.27 -19.36 6.68
C LEU A 380 -9.61 -19.48 8.18
N VAL A 381 -9.63 -18.36 8.90
CA VAL A 381 -9.89 -18.33 10.36
C VAL A 381 -11.24 -18.96 10.72
N PRO A 382 -12.38 -18.64 10.06
CA PRO A 382 -13.66 -19.30 10.36
C PRO A 382 -13.64 -20.81 10.16
N VAL A 383 -12.91 -21.32 9.16
CA VAL A 383 -12.82 -22.78 8.85
C VAL A 383 -12.23 -23.58 10.02
N PHE A 384 -11.31 -22.97 10.77
CA PHE A 384 -10.69 -23.60 11.94
C PHE A 384 -11.37 -23.25 13.26
N THR A 385 -11.97 -22.06 13.35
CA THR A 385 -12.45 -21.52 14.63
C THR A 385 -13.94 -21.73 14.86
N ALA A 386 -14.77 -21.75 13.81
CA ALA A 386 -16.22 -21.94 13.90
C ALA A 386 -16.63 -23.42 13.82
N ARG A 387 -15.95 -24.28 14.59
CA ARG A 387 -16.24 -25.73 14.63
C ARG A 387 -17.13 -26.07 15.83
N GLY A 388 -18.02 -27.05 15.65
CA GLY A 388 -18.81 -27.62 16.75
C GLY A 388 -19.86 -26.68 17.35
N GLY A 389 -20.41 -25.75 16.55
CA GLY A 389 -21.42 -24.79 17.02
C GLY A 389 -20.87 -23.57 17.75
N SER A 390 -19.54 -23.40 17.79
CA SER A 390 -18.93 -22.16 18.27
C SER A 390 -19.03 -21.06 17.19
N PRO A 391 -19.25 -19.79 17.59
CA PRO A 391 -19.37 -18.66 16.65
C PRO A 391 -18.06 -18.33 15.91
N GLY A 392 -16.93 -18.90 16.34
CA GLY A 392 -15.61 -18.62 15.77
C GLY A 392 -14.99 -17.34 16.31
N TRP A 393 -13.85 -16.93 15.76
CA TRP A 393 -13.16 -15.72 16.23
C TRP A 393 -13.76 -14.43 15.67
N ILE A 394 -14.31 -14.47 14.46
CA ILE A 394 -14.86 -13.30 13.75
C ILE A 394 -16.31 -13.62 13.27
N PRO A 395 -17.29 -13.75 14.18
CA PRO A 395 -18.71 -13.85 13.85
C PRO A 395 -19.34 -12.50 13.51
N ASP A 396 -20.56 -12.52 12.96
CA ASP A 396 -21.37 -11.32 12.67
C ASP A 396 -21.68 -10.47 13.91
N ASN A 397 -21.77 -11.11 15.09
CA ASN A 397 -21.84 -10.45 16.38
C ASN A 397 -20.49 -10.57 17.10
N LEU A 398 -19.64 -9.56 16.91
CA LEU A 398 -18.30 -9.48 17.52
C LEU A 398 -18.28 -9.60 19.05
N ASN A 399 -19.40 -9.38 19.75
CA ASN A 399 -19.48 -9.60 21.21
C ASN A 399 -19.43 -11.09 21.59
N GLU A 400 -19.83 -11.99 20.69
CA GLU A 400 -19.72 -13.46 20.84
C GLU A 400 -18.39 -14.00 20.31
N GLY A 401 -17.66 -13.17 19.55
CA GLY A 401 -16.40 -13.50 18.93
C GLY A 401 -15.20 -13.42 19.87
N HIS A 402 -14.06 -13.82 19.32
CA HIS A 402 -12.76 -13.73 19.97
C HIS A 402 -11.77 -13.07 19.01
N LEU A 403 -12.06 -11.82 18.64
CA LEU A 403 -11.21 -11.02 17.77
C LEU A 403 -9.84 -10.75 18.43
N ASP A 404 -9.78 -10.76 19.76
CA ASP A 404 -8.54 -10.71 20.54
C ASP A 404 -7.58 -11.86 20.18
N ARG A 405 -8.10 -13.08 20.03
CA ARG A 405 -7.30 -14.25 19.60
C ARG A 405 -6.79 -14.11 18.18
N PHE A 406 -7.58 -13.50 17.29
CA PHE A 406 -7.14 -13.19 15.93
C PHE A 406 -5.97 -12.20 15.94
N TYR A 407 -6.04 -11.12 16.73
CA TYR A 407 -4.93 -10.18 16.86
C TYR A 407 -3.69 -10.82 17.50
N LEU A 408 -3.85 -11.68 18.50
CA LEU A 408 -2.73 -12.46 19.07
C LEU A 408 -2.10 -13.41 18.05
N MET A 409 -2.90 -14.05 17.20
CA MET A 409 -2.41 -14.88 16.10
C MET A 409 -1.60 -14.03 15.11
N MET A 410 -2.11 -12.87 14.71
CA MET A 410 -1.40 -11.94 13.83
C MET A 410 -0.10 -11.41 14.46
N ALA A 411 -0.09 -11.16 15.76
CA ALA A 411 1.12 -10.82 16.52
C ALA A 411 2.14 -11.98 16.52
N GLY A 412 1.67 -13.22 16.72
CA GLY A 412 2.51 -14.42 16.67
C GLY A 412 3.12 -14.67 15.28
N LEU A 413 2.32 -14.50 14.22
CA LEU A 413 2.82 -14.54 12.84
C LEU A 413 3.84 -13.43 12.58
N SER A 414 3.59 -12.23 13.10
CA SER A 414 4.52 -11.09 12.99
C SER A 414 5.85 -11.38 13.70
N LEU A 415 5.81 -12.02 14.88
CA LEU A 415 7.02 -12.44 15.59
C LEU A 415 7.82 -13.45 14.76
N LEU A 416 7.17 -14.47 14.21
CA LEU A 416 7.83 -15.45 13.34
C LEU A 416 8.46 -14.76 12.13
N ASN A 417 7.73 -13.82 11.52
CA ASN A 417 8.23 -13.04 10.40
C ASN A 417 9.44 -12.18 10.75
N ILE A 418 9.47 -11.54 11.92
CA ILE A 418 10.66 -10.82 12.40
C ILE A 418 11.87 -11.75 12.51
N LEU A 419 11.69 -12.96 13.06
CA LEU A 419 12.79 -13.93 13.19
C LEU A 419 13.33 -14.36 11.82
N VAL A 420 12.42 -14.66 10.89
CA VAL A 420 12.76 -15.03 9.50
C VAL A 420 13.42 -13.86 8.77
N PHE A 421 12.89 -12.65 8.90
CA PHE A 421 13.44 -11.44 8.33
C PHE A 421 14.85 -11.17 8.85
N VAL A 422 15.09 -11.23 10.16
CA VAL A 422 16.42 -11.04 10.76
C VAL A 422 17.41 -12.09 10.25
N PHE A 423 16.96 -13.34 10.08
CA PHE A 423 17.79 -14.39 9.51
C PHE A 423 18.23 -14.10 8.07
N TYR A 424 17.29 -13.67 7.21
CA TYR A 424 17.61 -13.29 5.82
C TYR A 424 18.44 -12.00 5.75
N ALA A 425 18.08 -10.98 6.52
CA ALA A 425 18.79 -9.70 6.57
C ALA A 425 20.26 -9.87 7.00
N ARG A 426 20.55 -10.80 7.93
CA ARG A 426 21.93 -11.11 8.33
C ARG A 426 22.75 -11.82 7.25
N ARG A 427 22.08 -12.53 6.33
CA ARG A 427 22.72 -13.26 5.22
C ARG A 427 22.73 -12.48 3.91
N TYR A 428 22.01 -11.36 3.86
CA TYR A 428 21.97 -10.48 2.71
C TYR A 428 23.36 -9.86 2.48
N LYS A 429 23.87 -10.00 1.26
CA LYS A 429 25.11 -9.36 0.82
C LYS A 429 24.74 -8.17 -0.06
N CYS A 430 25.09 -6.96 0.38
CA CYS A 430 24.88 -5.74 -0.41
C CYS A 430 25.55 -5.86 -1.78
N LYS A 431 24.94 -5.22 -2.77
CA LYS A 431 25.53 -5.00 -4.09
C LYS A 431 26.89 -4.31 -3.96
N LYS A 432 27.88 -4.77 -4.73
CA LYS A 432 29.16 -4.08 -4.94
C LYS A 432 29.18 -3.56 -6.38
N ALA A 433 29.37 -2.25 -6.55
CA ALA A 433 29.59 -1.63 -7.85
C ALA A 433 31.07 -1.20 -7.91
N SER A 434 31.73 -1.43 -9.05
CA SER A 434 33.09 -0.95 -9.35
C SER A 434 33.03 0.41 -10.02
#